data_AF-A0A2E0S7Z7-F1
#
_entry.id   AF-A0A2E0S7Z7-F1
#
_cell.length_a   1.000
_cell.length_b   1.000
_cell.length_c   1.000
_cell.angle_alpha   90.00
_cell.angle_beta   90.00
_cell.angle_gamma   90.00
#
_symmetry.space_group_name_H-M   'P 1'
#
loop_
_entity.id
_entity.type
_entity.pdbx_description
1 polymer ?
#
loop_
_entity_poly.entity_id
_entity_poly.type
_entity_poly.pdbx_seq_one_letter_code
_entity_poly.pdbx_strand_id
1 'polypeptide(L)'
;QQGISHVDLAMFDAEGWDLAILDGMNNTLAERRVKVFEFESTAKLSPVPGMDLERALMRLHRLGYACFFEYDNGCLAPASKPCLPPHAAFLREHQNLVCALTDFAPAFWHISDACVAASEVHMAPANRSWLPKKGCGSDFGMG
;
A
#
# COMPACT_ATOMS: atom_id res chain seq x y z
N GLN A 1 -29.41 12.75 1.66
CA GLN A 1 -28.68 11.73 2.44
C GLN A 1 -27.42 12.38 2.99
N GLN A 2 -27.17 12.29 4.29
CA GLN A 2 -25.90 12.71 4.88
C GLN A 2 -24.91 11.55 4.72
N GLY A 3 -23.93 11.70 3.82
CA GLY A 3 -22.86 10.73 3.65
C GLY A 3 -21.70 11.00 4.60
N ILE A 4 -20.82 10.01 4.79
CA ILE A 4 -19.55 10.19 5.51
C ILE A 4 -18.75 11.26 4.78
N SER A 5 -18.46 12.38 5.45
CA SER A 5 -17.66 13.48 4.87
C SER A 5 -16.16 13.27 5.05
N HIS A 6 -15.75 12.52 6.08
CA HIS A 6 -14.36 12.38 6.47
C HIS A 6 -14.13 11.12 7.32
N VAL A 7 -12.98 10.46 7.12
CA VAL A 7 -12.47 9.29 7.86
C VAL A 7 -10.96 9.42 7.98
N ASP A 8 -10.43 9.38 9.20
CA ASP A 8 -8.98 9.42 9.41
C ASP A 8 -8.32 8.05 9.14
N LEU A 9 -8.94 6.97 9.61
CA LEU A 9 -8.47 5.60 9.44
C LEU A 9 -9.65 4.68 9.10
N ALA A 10 -9.50 3.86 8.06
CA ALA A 10 -10.37 2.72 7.78
C ALA A 10 -9.55 1.43 7.74
N MET A 11 -9.97 0.39 8.45
CA MET A 11 -9.30 -0.91 8.42
C MET A 11 -10.29 -1.93 7.88
N PHE A 12 -9.88 -2.69 6.88
CA PHE A 12 -10.68 -3.75 6.30
C PHE A 12 -10.08 -5.09 6.70
N ASP A 13 -10.95 -5.98 7.15
CA ASP A 13 -10.63 -7.37 7.47
C ASP A 13 -11.84 -8.18 7.01
N ALA A 14 -11.83 -8.54 5.72
CA ALA A 14 -12.96 -9.19 5.08
C ALA A 14 -12.57 -10.53 4.46
N GLU A 15 -11.59 -11.22 5.03
CA GLU A 15 -11.23 -12.61 4.68
C GLU A 15 -10.98 -12.81 3.17
N GLY A 16 -10.35 -11.81 2.54
CA GLY A 16 -10.04 -11.77 1.11
C GLY A 16 -11.03 -11.01 0.21
N TRP A 17 -12.05 -10.35 0.79
CA TRP A 17 -13.00 -9.50 0.05
C TRP A 17 -12.60 -8.03 -0.01
N ASP A 18 -11.45 -7.68 0.54
CA ASP A 18 -10.94 -6.31 0.68
C ASP A 18 -10.87 -5.55 -0.65
N LEU A 19 -10.44 -6.21 -1.74
CA LEU A 19 -10.43 -5.57 -3.06
C LEU A 19 -11.85 -5.21 -3.55
N ALA A 20 -12.87 -5.98 -3.18
CA ALA A 20 -14.27 -5.66 -3.48
C ALA A 20 -14.77 -4.48 -2.65
N ILE A 21 -14.33 -4.38 -1.39
CA ILE A 21 -14.61 -3.22 -0.54
C ILE A 21 -13.98 -1.97 -1.15
N LEU A 22 -12.72 -2.04 -1.59
CA LEU A 22 -12.05 -0.93 -2.27
C LEU A 22 -12.74 -0.54 -3.59
N ASP A 23 -13.29 -1.50 -4.32
CA ASP A 23 -14.13 -1.24 -5.49
C ASP A 23 -15.42 -0.50 -5.13
N GLY A 24 -16.18 -1.01 -4.15
CA GLY A 24 -17.39 -0.36 -3.64
C GLY A 24 -17.15 1.04 -3.06
N MET A 25 -15.95 1.28 -2.52
CA MET A 25 -15.53 2.56 -1.97
C MET A 25 -14.99 3.55 -3.00
N ASN A 26 -15.16 3.29 -4.31
CA ASN A 26 -14.55 4.12 -5.36
C ASN A 26 -14.81 5.62 -5.22
N ASN A 27 -16.06 6.02 -4.99
CA ASN A 27 -16.39 7.44 -4.87
C ASN A 27 -15.80 8.04 -3.58
N THR A 28 -15.87 7.31 -2.46
CA THR A 28 -15.29 7.74 -1.18
C THR A 28 -13.77 7.97 -1.29
N LEU A 29 -13.07 7.05 -1.95
CA LEU A 29 -11.62 7.13 -2.16
C LEU A 29 -11.26 8.23 -3.16
N ALA A 30 -12.00 8.36 -4.27
CA ALA A 30 -11.77 9.38 -5.29
C ALA A 30 -12.03 10.80 -4.78
N GLU A 31 -12.97 10.95 -3.86
CA GLU A 31 -13.23 12.20 -3.16
C GLU A 31 -12.28 12.44 -1.97
N ARG A 32 -11.25 11.58 -1.80
CA ARG A 32 -10.20 11.70 -0.78
C ARG A 32 -10.76 11.80 0.65
N ARG A 33 -11.88 11.13 0.93
CA ARG A 33 -12.57 11.18 2.23
C ARG A 33 -11.91 10.30 3.29
N VAL A 34 -10.99 9.41 2.91
CA VAL A 34 -10.26 8.51 3.81
C VAL A 34 -8.78 8.89 3.77
N LYS A 35 -8.17 9.27 4.90
CA LYS A 35 -6.75 9.67 4.92
C LYS A 35 -5.81 8.47 4.88
N VAL A 36 -6.08 7.47 5.71
CA VAL A 36 -5.31 6.24 5.80
C VAL A 36 -6.29 5.08 5.77
N PHE A 37 -5.94 4.01 5.07
CA PHE A 37 -6.64 2.76 5.22
C PHE A 37 -5.70 1.56 5.12
N GLU A 38 -6.10 0.49 5.78
CA GLU A 38 -5.42 -0.79 5.78
C GLU A 38 -6.34 -1.86 5.19
N PHE A 39 -5.77 -2.77 4.42
CA PHE A 39 -6.49 -3.87 3.82
C PHE A 39 -5.58 -5.07 3.59
N GLU A 40 -6.18 -6.26 3.59
CA GLU A 40 -5.48 -7.49 3.29
C GLU A 40 -5.56 -7.80 1.79
N SER A 41 -4.42 -8.07 1.17
CA SER A 41 -4.36 -8.70 -0.13
C SER A 41 -4.12 -10.19 0.04
N THR A 42 -4.97 -11.01 -0.58
CA THR A 42 -4.77 -12.45 -0.65
C THR A 42 -4.47 -12.89 -2.08
N ALA A 43 -3.78 -14.03 -2.23
CA ALA A 43 -3.60 -14.67 -3.54
C ALA A 43 -4.90 -15.28 -4.10
N LYS A 44 -5.99 -15.29 -3.31
CA LYS A 44 -7.29 -15.75 -3.78
C LYS A 44 -7.80 -14.79 -4.86
N LEU A 45 -8.50 -15.35 -5.84
CA LEU A 45 -9.12 -14.55 -6.89
C LEU A 45 -10.05 -13.52 -6.26
N SER A 46 -9.82 -12.24 -6.58
CA SER A 46 -10.76 -11.18 -6.26
C SER A 46 -12.14 -11.56 -6.81
N PRO A 47 -13.21 -11.40 -6.03
CA PRO A 47 -14.56 -11.61 -6.51
C PRO A 47 -14.97 -10.55 -7.56
N VAL A 48 -14.18 -9.47 -7.71
CA VAL A 48 -14.37 -8.44 -8.73
C VAL A 48 -13.65 -8.85 -10.02
N PRO A 49 -14.38 -9.09 -11.14
CA PRO A 49 -13.78 -9.53 -12.39
C PRO A 49 -12.68 -8.58 -12.89
N GLY A 50 -11.48 -9.13 -13.08
CA GLY A 50 -10.33 -8.40 -13.61
C GLY A 50 -9.71 -7.39 -12.63
N MET A 51 -10.04 -7.44 -11.34
CA MET A 51 -9.33 -6.66 -10.32
C MET A 51 -8.32 -7.55 -9.60
N ASP A 52 -7.04 -7.37 -9.89
CA ASP A 52 -5.94 -7.94 -9.11
C ASP A 52 -5.29 -6.85 -8.24
N LEU A 53 -4.37 -7.26 -7.37
CA LEU A 53 -3.65 -6.35 -6.48
C LEU A 53 -2.90 -5.26 -7.27
N GLU A 54 -2.22 -5.61 -8.37
CA GLU A 54 -1.47 -4.64 -9.17
C GLU A 54 -2.41 -3.55 -9.72
N ARG A 55 -3.56 -3.95 -10.27
CA ARG A 55 -4.56 -3.02 -10.81
C ARG A 55 -5.19 -2.18 -9.70
N ALA A 56 -5.46 -2.75 -8.53
CA ALA A 56 -5.93 -2.01 -7.36
C ALA A 56 -4.91 -0.95 -6.93
N LEU A 57 -3.64 -1.32 -6.78
CA LEU A 57 -2.55 -0.41 -6.42
C LEU A 57 -2.33 0.69 -7.45
N MET A 58 -2.41 0.38 -8.75
CA MET A 58 -2.36 1.40 -9.80
C MET A 58 -3.54 2.37 -9.73
N ARG A 59 -4.74 1.87 -9.42
CA ARG A 59 -5.93 2.72 -9.24
C ARG A 59 -5.75 3.63 -8.03
N LEU A 60 -5.34 3.10 -6.88
CA LEU A 60 -5.09 3.88 -5.67
C LEU A 60 -4.02 4.96 -5.88
N HIS A 61 -2.94 4.63 -6.59
CA HIS A 61 -1.92 5.60 -6.98
C HIS A 61 -2.52 6.77 -7.79
N ARG A 62 -3.37 6.48 -8.80
CA ARG A 62 -4.05 7.53 -9.58
C ARG A 62 -5.02 8.37 -8.76
N LEU A 63 -5.55 7.84 -7.65
CA LEU A 63 -6.41 8.57 -6.72
C LEU A 63 -5.61 9.40 -5.69
N GLY A 64 -4.28 9.40 -5.77
CA GLY A 64 -3.42 10.15 -4.85
C GLY A 64 -3.15 9.42 -3.54
N TYR A 65 -3.10 8.08 -3.56
CA TYR A 65 -2.66 7.28 -2.42
C TYR A 65 -1.29 6.65 -2.70
N ALA A 66 -0.42 6.66 -1.70
CA ALA A 66 0.78 5.85 -1.66
C ALA A 66 0.51 4.65 -0.75
N CYS A 67 0.82 3.44 -1.23
CA CYS A 67 0.59 2.20 -0.50
C CYS A 67 1.90 1.50 -0.16
N PHE A 68 1.88 0.77 0.94
CA PHE A 68 3.01 0.07 1.51
C PHE A 68 2.57 -1.32 1.99
N PHE A 69 3.38 -2.34 1.74
CA PHE A 69 3.29 -3.62 2.42
C PHE A 69 3.71 -3.46 3.87
N GLU A 70 2.95 -4.05 4.77
CA GLU A 70 3.28 -4.15 6.19
C GLU A 70 3.89 -5.52 6.50
N TYR A 71 4.95 -5.51 7.30
CA TYR A 71 5.60 -6.71 7.81
C TYR A 71 5.36 -6.87 9.31
N ASP A 72 5.48 -8.11 9.81
CA ASP A 72 5.21 -8.51 11.20
C ASP A 72 6.01 -7.72 12.26
N ASN A 73 7.10 -7.05 11.88
CA ASN A 73 7.93 -6.22 12.75
C ASN A 73 7.56 -4.72 12.69
N GLY A 74 6.43 -4.37 12.09
CA GLY A 74 5.98 -2.99 11.88
C GLY A 74 6.75 -2.26 10.75
N CYS A 75 7.56 -2.98 9.98
CA CYS A 75 8.23 -2.38 8.83
C CYS A 75 7.30 -2.22 7.65
N LEU A 76 7.58 -1.18 6.86
CA LEU A 76 6.86 -0.88 5.64
C LEU A 76 7.77 -0.99 4.42
N ALA A 77 7.25 -1.55 3.33
CA ALA A 77 7.88 -1.47 2.02
C ALA A 77 6.92 -0.89 0.98
N PRO A 78 7.37 -0.04 0.05
CA PRO A 78 6.49 0.53 -0.97
C PRO A 78 5.82 -0.55 -1.83
N ALA A 79 4.50 -0.41 -2.01
CA ALA A 79 3.69 -1.28 -2.86
C ALA A 79 3.25 -0.57 -4.15
N SER A 80 3.26 0.76 -4.20
CA SER A 80 2.87 1.52 -5.39
C SER A 80 4.02 1.64 -6.40
N LYS A 81 3.71 1.65 -7.71
CA LYS A 81 4.68 2.03 -8.75
C LYS A 81 5.19 3.47 -8.52
N PRO A 82 6.45 3.78 -8.91
CA PRO A 82 7.42 2.91 -9.59
C PRO A 82 8.16 1.93 -8.66
N CYS A 83 7.78 1.88 -7.39
CA CYS A 83 8.57 1.30 -6.32
C CYS A 83 8.15 -0.11 -5.90
N LEU A 84 7.11 -0.64 -6.54
CA LEU A 84 6.68 -2.03 -6.38
C LEU A 84 7.88 -2.96 -6.68
N PRO A 85 8.42 -3.70 -5.69
CA PRO A 85 9.50 -4.63 -5.94
C PRO A 85 9.02 -5.70 -6.94
N PRO A 86 9.85 -6.11 -7.92
CA PRO A 86 9.46 -7.07 -8.96
C PRO A 86 8.90 -8.39 -8.43
N HIS A 87 9.21 -8.72 -7.16
CA HIS A 87 8.80 -9.95 -6.50
C HIS A 87 7.81 -9.75 -5.34
N ALA A 88 7.45 -8.51 -4.99
CA ALA A 88 6.63 -8.24 -3.80
C ALA A 88 5.20 -8.78 -3.91
N ALA A 89 4.66 -8.85 -5.13
CA ALA A 89 3.34 -9.41 -5.38
C ALA A 89 3.25 -10.94 -5.16
N PHE A 90 4.36 -11.63 -4.88
CA PHE A 90 4.41 -13.10 -4.94
C PHE A 90 4.85 -13.81 -3.65
N LEU A 91 5.12 -13.08 -2.56
CA LEU A 91 5.82 -13.69 -1.41
C LEU A 91 4.96 -14.31 -0.31
N ARG A 92 3.68 -13.97 -0.17
CA ARG A 92 2.81 -14.62 0.82
C ARG A 92 1.39 -14.74 0.29
N GLU A 93 0.68 -15.77 0.73
CA GLU A 93 -0.74 -15.98 0.44
C GLU A 93 -1.62 -14.83 0.96
N HIS A 94 -1.11 -14.10 1.97
CA HIS A 94 -1.77 -13.04 2.73
C HIS A 94 -0.75 -11.93 3.04
N GLN A 95 -1.08 -10.68 2.70
CA GLN A 95 -0.25 -9.49 2.96
C GLN A 95 -1.12 -8.32 3.38
N ASN A 96 -0.76 -7.66 4.48
CA ASN A 96 -1.37 -6.39 4.84
C ASN A 96 -0.76 -5.26 4.02
N LEU A 97 -1.62 -4.35 3.57
CA LEU A 97 -1.22 -3.12 2.93
C LEU A 97 -1.82 -1.94 3.68
N VAL A 98 -0.98 -0.95 3.94
CA VAL A 98 -1.40 0.36 4.40
C VAL A 98 -1.27 1.37 3.28
N CYS A 99 -2.33 2.11 3.02
CA CYS A 99 -2.37 3.18 2.02
C CYS A 99 -2.71 4.50 2.69
N ALA A 100 -1.98 5.54 2.33
CA ALA A 100 -2.20 6.88 2.81
C ALA A 100 -2.34 7.84 1.63
N LEU A 101 -3.22 8.83 1.78
CA LEU A 101 -3.23 9.99 0.89
C LEU A 101 -1.81 10.59 0.84
N THR A 102 -1.40 11.10 -0.33
CA THR A 102 -0.06 11.66 -0.55
C THR A 102 0.37 12.68 0.49
N ASP A 103 -0.56 13.45 1.05
CA ASP A 103 -0.29 14.47 2.06
C ASP A 103 0.10 13.86 3.43
N PHE A 104 -0.23 12.57 3.65
CA PHE A 104 0.08 11.79 4.85
C PHE A 104 1.14 10.71 4.60
N ALA A 105 1.41 10.39 3.34
CA ALA A 105 2.43 9.43 2.93
C ALA A 105 3.86 9.69 3.47
N PRO A 106 4.33 10.96 3.70
CA PRO A 106 5.69 11.19 4.20
C PRO A 106 6.02 10.44 5.50
N ALA A 107 5.03 10.27 6.41
CA ALA A 107 5.24 9.52 7.65
C ALA A 107 5.53 8.03 7.37
N PHE A 108 4.82 7.43 6.41
CA PHE A 108 5.00 6.04 6.01
C PHE A 108 6.31 5.82 5.26
N TRP A 109 6.71 6.79 4.43
CA TRP A 109 8.03 6.79 3.79
C TRP A 109 9.16 6.83 4.81
N HIS A 110 9.03 7.63 5.88
CA HIS A 110 10.04 7.68 6.93
C HIS A 110 10.21 6.32 7.63
N ILE A 111 9.10 5.62 7.91
CA ILE A 111 9.12 4.26 8.47
C ILE A 111 9.78 3.28 7.50
N SER A 112 9.39 3.33 6.21
CA SER A 112 9.96 2.49 5.16
C SER A 112 11.47 2.67 5.05
N ASP A 113 11.96 3.92 5.01
CA ASP A 113 13.38 4.23 4.89
C ASP A 113 14.17 3.76 6.12
N ALA A 114 13.61 3.93 7.32
CA ALA A 114 14.22 3.43 8.55
C ALA A 114 14.36 1.89 8.54
N CYS A 115 13.36 1.19 8.02
CA CYS A 115 13.40 -0.26 7.87
C CYS A 115 14.42 -0.75 6.84
N VAL A 116 14.58 -0.03 5.74
CA VAL A 116 15.65 -0.30 4.77
C VAL A 116 17.01 -0.14 5.41
N ALA A 117 17.24 0.97 6.10
CA ALA A 117 18.50 1.24 6.78
C ALA A 117 18.83 0.16 7.82
N ALA A 118 17.85 -0.27 8.63
CA ALA A 118 18.01 -1.35 9.59
C ALA A 118 18.32 -2.70 8.93
N SER A 119 17.66 -3.00 7.81
CA SER A 119 17.84 -4.25 7.07
C SER A 119 19.21 -4.34 6.38
N GLU A 120 19.73 -3.22 5.85
CA GLU A 120 21.05 -3.17 5.20
C GLU A 120 22.21 -3.52 6.15
N VAL A 121 22.06 -3.24 7.45
CA VAL A 121 23.05 -3.54 8.49
C VAL A 121 23.12 -5.04 8.80
N HIS A 122 22.02 -5.78 8.59
CA HIS A 122 21.91 -7.17 9.01
C HIS A 122 21.74 -8.18 7.87
N MET A 123 21.51 -7.74 6.63
CA MET A 123 21.29 -8.63 5.48
C MET A 123 22.51 -8.80 4.58
N ALA A 124 22.78 -10.06 4.20
CA ALA A 124 23.70 -10.39 3.12
C ALA A 124 23.26 -9.72 1.80
N PRO A 125 24.18 -9.26 0.95
CA PRO A 125 23.87 -8.52 -0.28
C PRO A 125 22.87 -9.19 -1.22
N ALA A 126 22.85 -10.53 -1.27
CA ALA A 126 21.92 -11.31 -2.10
C ALA A 126 20.44 -11.14 -1.70
N ASN A 127 20.16 -10.71 -0.45
CA ASN A 127 18.80 -10.53 0.06
C ASN A 127 18.31 -9.08 -0.05
N ARG A 128 19.07 -8.18 -0.68
CA ARG A 128 18.70 -6.76 -0.84
C ARG A 128 17.73 -6.50 -2.00
N SER A 129 17.38 -7.51 -2.79
CA SER A 129 16.45 -7.41 -3.92
C SER A 129 15.02 -7.00 -3.53
N TRP A 130 14.68 -7.12 -2.24
CA TRP A 130 13.40 -6.71 -1.66
C TRP A 130 13.37 -5.25 -1.20
N LEU A 131 14.54 -4.60 -1.08
CA LEU A 131 14.61 -3.22 -0.61
C LEU A 131 14.11 -2.29 -1.73
N PRO A 132 13.26 -1.30 -1.41
CA PRO A 132 12.90 -0.28 -2.36
C PRO A 132 14.16 0.45 -2.86
N LYS A 133 14.14 0.81 -4.14
CA LYS A 133 15.22 1.60 -4.73
C LYS A 133 15.25 2.99 -4.08
N LYS A 134 16.45 3.51 -3.81
CA LYS A 134 16.62 4.91 -3.36
C LYS A 134 15.91 5.86 -4.34
N GLY A 135 15.23 6.88 -3.80
CA GLY A 135 14.51 7.90 -4.59
C GLY A 135 13.03 7.58 -4.86
N CYS A 136 12.49 6.54 -4.24
CA CYS A 136 11.10 6.13 -4.46
C CYS A 136 10.02 7.12 -3.98
N GLY A 137 10.32 7.94 -2.97
CA GLY A 137 9.39 8.94 -2.44
C GLY A 137 9.29 10.22 -3.26
N SER A 138 10.31 10.59 -4.04
CA SER A 138 10.35 11.89 -4.74
C SER A 138 9.33 12.00 -5.87
N ASP A 139 8.94 10.88 -6.49
CA ASP A 139 7.95 10.86 -7.58
C ASP A 139 6.51 11.12 -7.11
N PHE A 140 6.27 11.12 -5.79
CA PHE A 140 5.00 11.49 -5.18
C PHE A 140 4.89 13.00 -4.87
N GLY A 141 5.83 13.82 -5.37
CA GLY A 141 5.80 15.27 -5.17
C GLY A 141 6.28 15.71 -3.78
N MET A 142 7.07 14.88 -3.09
CA MET A 142 7.74 15.26 -1.85
C MET A 142 8.99 16.08 -2.18
N GLY A 143 8.78 17.37 -2.46
CA GLY A 143 9.81 18.41 -2.61
C GLY A 143 9.57 19.56 -1.64
#